data_AF-A0AAD5WLV4-F1
#
_entry.id   AF-A0AAD5WLV4-F1
#
_cell.length_a   1.000
_cell.length_b   1.000
_cell.length_c   1.000
_cell.angle_alpha   90.00
_cell.angle_beta   90.00
_cell.angle_gamma   90.00
#
_symmetry.space_group_name_H-M   'P 1'
#
loop_
_entity.id
_entity.type
_entity.pdbx_description
1 polymer ?
#
loop_
_entity_poly.entity_id
_entity_poly.type
_entity_poly.pdbx_seq_one_letter_code
_entity_poly.pdbx_strand_id
1 'polypeptide(L)'
;MPSAVAKTPVTVQFVPFDVYSSTKPDTEDPFRHLAGANSHNHHALHPWGKHVVDGTDEFDALYAEANNKYMYHLWYSESLAPYMATRVLKIQALSGDVVARLQTVLRGVLEQGIDSAMASDEGKALSASFQTILDDATEGSTDPIFVRLGATSAKDSFARGAPTTKPDPLPPSADLVLRRFLTSGRVAGRLLALADGIWPDDPGEALIVQRWSPDIELQREIRVFCCGGRVTAISQDIWWEKAGWRDRYSQGFVQAITDVWASAKEHVPFDACTMDTLMTPPSGGRPWSAKIIEFNGFGAHLNTGSDLFHWVRDADVLQGKTPGVTVRFVDDWENSLSMQDTDTVVASSSSEAQTLDDEEPDWLVLEKQLQAKYADKGKDSKRIEMEAKAKLPLRGRWCSAY
;
A
#
# COMPACT_ATOMS: atom_id res chain seq x y z
N MET A 1 27.65 19.02 31.44
CA MET A 1 27.08 19.76 30.29
C MET A 1 26.58 18.73 29.30
N PRO A 2 25.33 18.79 28.84
CA PRO A 2 24.88 17.88 27.79
C PRO A 2 25.77 18.09 26.55
N SER A 3 26.40 17.00 26.09
CA SER A 3 27.15 17.02 24.83
C SER A 3 26.22 17.51 23.74
N ALA A 4 26.64 18.52 22.97
CA ALA A 4 25.88 18.98 21.81
C ALA A 4 25.67 17.77 20.89
N VAL A 5 24.43 17.30 20.78
CA VAL A 5 24.09 16.22 19.85
C VAL A 5 24.35 16.75 18.45
N ALA A 6 25.29 16.11 17.74
CA ALA A 6 25.61 16.49 16.37
C ALA A 6 24.34 16.45 15.52
N LYS A 7 24.02 17.55 14.85
CA LYS A 7 22.85 17.62 13.97
C LYS A 7 23.05 16.64 12.80
N THR A 8 22.08 15.75 12.60
CA THR A 8 22.04 14.87 11.44
C THR A 8 22.02 15.70 10.16
N PRO A 9 22.95 15.50 9.20
CA PRO A 9 22.91 16.18 7.92
C PRO A 9 21.58 15.89 7.18
N VAL A 10 21.02 16.90 6.52
CA VAL A 10 19.77 16.76 5.74
C VAL A 10 20.02 17.25 4.33
N THR A 11 19.69 16.43 3.34
CA THR A 11 19.72 16.78 1.92
C THR A 11 18.30 16.80 1.38
N VAL A 12 17.83 17.94 0.89
CA VAL A 12 16.50 18.08 0.29
C VAL A 12 16.63 18.12 -1.23
N GLN A 13 15.83 17.33 -1.92
CA GLN A 13 15.77 17.21 -3.36
C GLN A 13 14.33 17.43 -3.83
N PHE A 14 14.18 18.16 -4.92
CA PHE A 14 12.91 18.37 -5.60
C PHE A 14 12.99 17.61 -6.92
N VAL A 15 12.10 16.64 -7.10
CA VAL A 15 12.10 15.78 -8.28
C VAL A 15 11.00 16.25 -9.23
N PRO A 16 11.35 16.61 -10.48
CA PRO A 16 10.36 16.95 -11.49
C PRO A 16 9.39 15.79 -11.75
N PHE A 17 8.13 16.11 -12.03
CA PHE A 17 7.05 15.17 -12.30
C PHE A 17 7.31 14.32 -13.55
N ASP A 18 8.00 14.86 -14.55
CA ASP A 18 8.32 14.15 -15.79
C ASP A 18 9.28 12.97 -15.58
N VAL A 19 10.08 12.97 -14.51
CA VAL A 19 10.92 11.83 -14.09
C VAL A 19 10.07 10.58 -13.80
N TYR A 20 8.78 10.76 -13.49
CA TYR A 20 7.81 9.70 -13.17
C TYR A 20 6.88 9.35 -14.32
N SER A 21 6.95 10.09 -15.43
CA SER A 21 6.26 9.68 -16.65
C SER A 21 6.94 8.44 -17.19
N SER A 22 6.16 7.39 -17.46
CA SER A 22 6.71 6.22 -18.15
C SER A 22 7.26 6.70 -19.49
N THR A 23 8.48 6.26 -19.82
CA THR A 23 9.07 6.49 -21.15
C THR A 23 8.36 5.68 -22.24
N LYS A 24 7.43 4.81 -21.84
CA LYS A 24 6.63 3.93 -22.69
C LYS A 24 5.13 4.17 -22.49
N PRO A 25 4.30 3.92 -23.51
CA PRO A 25 2.84 3.94 -23.35
C PRO A 25 2.37 2.99 -22.24
N ASP A 26 1.24 3.30 -21.59
CA ASP A 26 0.66 2.47 -20.52
C ASP A 26 0.36 1.02 -20.98
N THR A 27 0.21 0.78 -22.29
CA THR A 27 0.04 -0.58 -22.84
C THR A 27 1.34 -1.40 -22.86
N GLU A 28 2.50 -0.75 -22.90
CA GLU A 28 3.83 -1.39 -22.91
C GLU A 28 4.44 -1.48 -21.51
N ASP A 29 4.13 -0.51 -20.65
CA ASP A 29 4.61 -0.44 -19.28
C ASP A 29 3.49 0.00 -18.32
N PRO A 30 2.45 -0.84 -18.14
CA PRO A 30 1.27 -0.48 -17.34
C PRO A 30 1.60 -0.19 -15.88
N PHE A 31 2.74 -0.70 -15.41
CA PHE A 31 3.24 -0.51 -14.05
C PHE A 31 4.43 0.46 -14.01
N ARG A 32 4.72 1.20 -15.08
CA ARG A 32 5.75 2.25 -15.10
C ARG A 32 7.12 1.79 -14.57
N HIS A 33 7.49 0.53 -14.80
CA HIS A 33 8.77 -0.05 -14.40
C HIS A 33 9.98 0.67 -15.01
N LEU A 34 9.77 1.39 -16.12
CA LEU A 34 10.77 2.13 -16.86
C LEU A 34 10.77 3.63 -16.53
N ALA A 35 10.01 4.07 -15.53
CA ALA A 35 10.10 5.43 -15.01
C ALA A 35 11.48 5.69 -14.37
N GLY A 36 11.93 6.95 -14.42
CA GLY A 36 13.22 7.37 -13.85
C GLY A 36 13.28 7.18 -12.32
N ALA A 37 12.11 7.27 -11.69
CA ALA A 37 11.84 7.06 -10.28
C ALA A 37 10.52 6.28 -10.13
N ASN A 38 10.33 5.60 -9.00
CA ASN A 38 9.35 4.54 -8.73
C ASN A 38 9.75 3.15 -9.26
N SER A 39 10.56 2.43 -8.47
CA SER A 39 10.75 1.00 -8.66
C SER A 39 9.63 0.24 -7.96
N HIS A 40 8.72 -0.32 -8.75
CA HIS A 40 7.84 -1.38 -8.30
C HIS A 40 8.68 -2.59 -7.84
N ASN A 41 8.03 -3.56 -7.18
CA ASN A 41 8.75 -4.69 -6.61
C ASN A 41 9.57 -5.43 -7.68
N HIS A 42 10.84 -5.63 -7.40
CA HIS A 42 11.75 -6.47 -8.16
C HIS A 42 12.08 -7.70 -7.32
N HIS A 43 11.18 -8.69 -7.33
CA HIS A 43 11.36 -9.96 -6.61
C HIS A 43 12.71 -10.62 -6.94
N ALA A 44 13.12 -10.57 -8.21
CA ALA A 44 14.42 -11.06 -8.69
C ALA A 44 15.65 -10.39 -8.06
N LEU A 45 15.48 -9.31 -7.30
CA LEU A 45 16.53 -8.63 -6.53
C LEU A 45 16.53 -9.04 -5.05
N HIS A 46 15.98 -10.22 -4.73
CA HIS A 46 16.00 -10.76 -3.37
C HIS A 46 17.43 -11.02 -2.88
N PRO A 47 17.69 -10.91 -1.56
CA PRO A 47 19.03 -11.04 -0.99
C PRO A 47 19.47 -12.50 -0.80
N TRP A 48 18.60 -13.48 -1.00
CA TRP A 48 18.86 -14.91 -0.72
C TRP A 48 19.80 -15.61 -1.72
N GLY A 49 20.38 -14.85 -2.66
CA GLY A 49 21.38 -15.33 -3.60
C GLY A 49 20.79 -15.96 -4.86
N LYS A 50 21.59 -16.01 -5.94
CA LYS A 50 21.15 -16.36 -7.30
C LYS A 50 20.62 -17.80 -7.49
N HIS A 51 20.74 -18.65 -6.48
CA HIS A 51 20.30 -20.05 -6.52
C HIS A 51 18.83 -20.20 -6.12
N VAL A 52 18.31 -19.28 -5.29
CA VAL A 52 16.89 -19.17 -4.99
C VAL A 52 16.24 -18.52 -6.21
N VAL A 53 15.31 -19.22 -6.85
CA VAL A 53 14.64 -18.75 -8.08
C VAL A 53 13.24 -18.27 -7.72
N ASP A 54 12.88 -17.07 -8.16
CA ASP A 54 11.53 -16.50 -7.99
C ASP A 54 10.43 -17.52 -8.31
N GLY A 55 9.48 -17.67 -7.39
CA GLY A 55 8.31 -18.56 -7.53
C GLY A 55 8.61 -20.03 -7.28
N THR A 56 9.80 -20.40 -6.82
CA THR A 56 10.03 -21.72 -6.20
C THR A 56 9.51 -21.75 -4.78
N ASP A 57 9.24 -22.94 -4.24
CA ASP A 57 8.75 -23.10 -2.85
C ASP A 57 9.78 -22.56 -1.83
N GLU A 58 11.08 -22.66 -2.13
CA GLU A 58 12.14 -22.05 -1.33
C GLU A 58 12.05 -20.52 -1.32
N PHE A 59 11.87 -19.89 -2.49
CA PHE A 59 11.65 -18.45 -2.57
C PHE A 59 10.40 -18.04 -1.79
N ASP A 60 9.29 -18.75 -1.97
CA ASP A 60 8.01 -18.44 -1.34
C ASP A 60 8.12 -18.53 0.19
N ALA A 61 8.82 -19.53 0.72
CA ALA A 61 9.06 -19.66 2.17
C ALA A 61 9.92 -18.51 2.72
N LEU A 62 11.03 -18.18 2.07
CA LEU A 62 11.91 -17.08 2.51
C LEU A 62 11.22 -15.72 2.39
N TYR A 63 10.40 -15.56 1.35
CA TYR A 63 9.59 -14.37 1.14
C TYR A 63 8.53 -14.20 2.21
N ALA A 64 7.82 -15.28 2.56
CA ALA A 64 6.88 -15.27 3.67
C ALA A 64 7.56 -14.90 4.97
N GLU A 65 8.67 -15.57 5.32
CA GLU A 65 9.43 -15.28 6.53
C GLU A 65 9.82 -13.80 6.61
N ALA A 66 10.31 -13.24 5.50
CA ALA A 66 10.70 -11.83 5.44
C ALA A 66 9.51 -10.87 5.60
N ASN A 67 8.33 -11.21 5.07
CA ASN A 67 7.14 -10.36 5.11
C ASN A 67 6.30 -10.51 6.38
N ASN A 68 6.24 -11.70 6.97
CA ASN A 68 5.33 -12.03 8.07
C ASN A 68 5.54 -11.10 9.27
N LYS A 69 6.78 -10.71 9.56
CA LYS A 69 7.09 -9.75 10.64
C LYS A 69 6.48 -8.34 10.45
N TYR A 70 6.06 -7.98 9.25
CA TYR A 70 5.39 -6.71 8.94
C TYR A 70 3.87 -6.80 8.96
N MET A 71 3.30 -7.97 9.27
CA MET A 71 1.85 -8.09 9.45
C MET A 71 1.40 -7.30 10.68
N TYR A 72 0.35 -6.50 10.50
CA TYR A 72 -0.12 -5.54 11.50
C TYR A 72 -0.32 -6.16 12.89
N HIS A 73 -0.95 -7.33 12.95
CA HIS A 73 -1.25 -8.01 14.21
C HIS A 73 -0.04 -8.67 14.89
N LEU A 74 1.12 -8.72 14.22
CA LEU A 74 2.36 -9.25 14.79
C LEU A 74 3.26 -8.16 15.37
N TRP A 75 3.29 -6.96 14.77
CA TRP A 75 4.10 -5.86 15.29
C TRP A 75 3.33 -4.87 16.15
N TYR A 76 2.01 -4.75 15.99
CA TYR A 76 1.25 -3.80 16.79
C TYR A 76 1.21 -4.21 18.26
N SER A 77 1.38 -3.22 19.14
CA SER A 77 1.23 -3.36 20.58
C SER A 77 0.65 -2.08 21.19
N GLU A 78 0.07 -2.17 22.39
CA GLU A 78 -0.41 -1.00 23.13
C GLU A 78 0.69 0.04 23.39
N SER A 79 1.95 -0.40 23.50
CA SER A 79 3.10 0.51 23.63
C SER A 79 3.32 1.37 22.39
N LEU A 80 2.88 0.94 21.21
CA LEU A 80 2.94 1.76 19.99
C LEU A 80 1.80 2.77 19.88
N ALA A 81 0.68 2.55 20.57
CA ALA A 81 -0.53 3.37 20.42
C ALA A 81 -0.29 4.89 20.55
N PRO A 82 0.57 5.40 21.45
CA PRO A 82 0.86 6.84 21.54
C PRO A 82 1.51 7.43 20.28
N TYR A 83 2.16 6.62 19.45
CA TYR A 83 2.87 7.06 18.24
C TYR A 83 2.03 6.92 16.97
N MET A 84 0.93 6.15 17.01
CA MET A 84 0.08 5.90 15.85
C MET A 84 -0.81 7.09 15.49
N ALA A 85 -1.11 7.24 14.20
CA ALA A 85 -2.01 8.23 13.63
C ALA A 85 -3.49 7.80 13.71
N THR A 86 -3.72 6.51 13.94
CA THR A 86 -5.04 5.91 14.09
C THR A 86 -5.16 5.25 15.45
N ARG A 87 -6.39 5.13 15.93
CA ARG A 87 -6.71 4.34 17.11
C ARG A 87 -7.17 2.96 16.66
N VAL A 88 -6.45 1.91 17.09
CA VAL A 88 -6.91 0.53 16.92
C VAL A 88 -8.06 0.29 17.90
N LEU A 89 -9.16 -0.26 17.38
CA LEU A 89 -10.34 -0.64 18.18
C LEU A 89 -10.27 -2.13 18.52
N LYS A 90 -9.92 -2.95 17.54
CA LYS A 90 -9.79 -4.40 17.71
C LYS A 90 -8.82 -5.01 16.71
N ILE A 91 -8.11 -6.03 17.17
CA ILE A 91 -7.38 -6.97 16.32
C ILE A 91 -7.96 -8.36 16.62
N GLN A 92 -8.62 -8.95 15.62
CA GLN A 92 -9.26 -10.25 15.76
C GLN A 92 -8.61 -11.24 14.82
N ALA A 93 -7.88 -12.22 15.37
CA ALA A 93 -7.41 -13.36 14.60
C ALA A 93 -8.61 -14.06 13.94
N LEU A 94 -8.50 -14.35 12.65
CA LEU A 94 -9.48 -15.07 11.87
C LEU A 94 -9.25 -16.57 12.07
N SER A 95 -10.31 -17.31 12.41
CA SER A 95 -10.22 -18.76 12.51
C SER A 95 -10.05 -19.40 11.13
N GLY A 96 -9.51 -20.62 11.09
CA GLY A 96 -9.43 -21.41 9.86
C GLY A 96 -10.78 -21.55 9.16
N ASP A 97 -11.86 -21.72 9.92
CA ASP A 97 -13.23 -21.79 9.38
C ASP A 97 -13.68 -20.49 8.70
N VAL A 98 -13.35 -19.33 9.28
CA VAL A 98 -13.68 -18.02 8.68
C VAL A 98 -12.86 -17.81 7.41
N VAL A 99 -11.58 -18.16 7.43
CA VAL A 99 -10.70 -18.09 6.25
C VAL A 99 -11.20 -19.03 5.13
N ALA A 100 -11.60 -20.26 5.46
CA ALA A 100 -12.17 -21.20 4.50
C ALA A 100 -13.49 -20.68 3.88
N ARG A 101 -14.37 -20.07 4.70
CA ARG A 101 -15.60 -19.43 4.19
C ARG A 101 -15.28 -18.25 3.28
N LEU A 102 -14.35 -17.38 3.66
CA LEU A 102 -13.87 -16.28 2.81
C LEU A 102 -13.44 -16.78 1.44
N GLN A 103 -12.73 -17.90 1.38
CA GLN A 103 -12.30 -18.50 0.12
C GLN A 103 -13.47 -19.03 -0.71
N THR A 104 -14.41 -19.75 -0.10
CA THR A 104 -15.61 -20.22 -0.80
C THR A 104 -16.40 -19.06 -1.37
N VAL A 105 -16.61 -18.00 -0.59
CA VAL A 105 -17.30 -16.80 -1.05
C VAL A 105 -16.51 -16.12 -2.17
N LEU A 106 -15.19 -15.97 -2.04
CA LEU A 106 -14.33 -15.39 -3.08
C LEU A 106 -14.41 -16.17 -4.40
N ARG A 107 -14.42 -17.51 -4.37
CA ARG A 107 -14.65 -18.33 -5.58
C ARG A 107 -16.03 -18.02 -6.17
N GLY A 108 -17.06 -17.93 -5.31
CA GLY A 108 -18.40 -17.50 -5.72
C GLY A 108 -18.41 -16.13 -6.40
N VAL A 109 -17.65 -15.16 -5.90
CA VAL A 109 -17.52 -13.82 -6.50
C VAL A 109 -16.94 -13.92 -7.90
N LEU A 110 -15.88 -14.71 -8.09
CA LEU A 110 -15.23 -14.89 -9.39
C LEU A 110 -16.11 -15.64 -10.41
N GLU A 111 -16.94 -16.57 -9.94
CA GLU A 111 -17.80 -17.38 -10.81
C GLU A 111 -19.14 -16.74 -11.14
N GLN A 112 -19.75 -16.05 -10.18
CA GLN A 112 -21.17 -15.67 -10.20
C GLN A 112 -21.42 -14.19 -9.88
N GLY A 113 -20.37 -13.41 -9.63
CA GLY A 113 -20.46 -12.02 -9.23
C GLY A 113 -20.69 -11.84 -7.72
N ILE A 114 -20.39 -10.63 -7.23
CA ILE A 114 -20.35 -10.33 -5.81
C ILE A 114 -21.69 -10.45 -5.10
N ASP A 115 -22.78 -10.02 -5.74
CA ASP A 115 -24.11 -10.05 -5.14
C ASP A 115 -24.61 -11.48 -4.96
N SER A 116 -24.40 -12.35 -5.97
CA SER A 116 -24.74 -13.77 -5.88
C SER A 116 -23.94 -14.45 -4.77
N ALA A 117 -22.64 -14.19 -4.70
CA ALA A 117 -21.75 -14.75 -3.68
C ALA A 117 -22.14 -14.32 -2.26
N MET A 118 -22.46 -13.03 -2.05
CA MET A 118 -22.89 -12.52 -0.76
C MET A 118 -24.29 -13.03 -0.36
N ALA A 119 -25.16 -13.35 -1.32
CA ALA A 119 -26.49 -13.92 -1.08
C ALA A 119 -26.48 -15.43 -0.76
N SER A 120 -25.36 -16.13 -1.03
CA SER A 120 -25.17 -17.53 -0.64
C SER A 120 -25.23 -17.74 0.87
N ASP A 121 -25.42 -18.98 1.31
CA ASP A 121 -25.45 -19.32 2.74
C ASP A 121 -24.07 -19.07 3.39
N GLU A 122 -22.98 -19.36 2.67
CA GLU A 122 -21.62 -19.05 3.09
C GLU A 122 -21.39 -17.54 3.21
N GLY A 123 -21.86 -16.76 2.23
CA GLY A 123 -21.78 -15.29 2.22
C GLY A 123 -22.50 -14.66 3.40
N LYS A 124 -23.74 -15.10 3.67
CA LYS A 124 -24.54 -14.65 4.82
C LYS A 124 -23.87 -15.00 6.15
N ALA A 125 -23.38 -16.23 6.29
CA ALA A 125 -22.75 -16.68 7.53
C ALA A 125 -21.41 -15.97 7.78
N LEU A 126 -20.64 -15.70 6.72
CA LEU A 126 -19.43 -14.90 6.80
C LEU A 126 -19.75 -13.47 7.21
N SER A 127 -20.78 -12.86 6.61
CA SER A 127 -21.26 -11.52 6.99
C SER A 127 -21.67 -11.45 8.45
N ALA A 128 -22.42 -12.43 8.96
CA ALA A 128 -22.78 -12.50 10.37
C ALA A 128 -21.54 -12.63 11.29
N SER A 129 -20.53 -13.39 10.88
CA SER A 129 -19.28 -13.55 11.62
C SER A 129 -18.51 -12.22 11.70
N PHE A 130 -18.37 -11.52 10.56
CA PHE A 130 -17.73 -10.20 10.52
C PHE A 130 -18.51 -9.16 11.31
N GLN A 131 -19.85 -9.17 11.23
CA GLN A 131 -20.68 -8.21 11.97
C GLN A 131 -20.50 -8.38 13.48
N THR A 132 -20.42 -9.63 13.97
CA THR A 132 -20.13 -9.90 15.38
C THR A 132 -18.79 -9.30 15.81
N ILE A 133 -17.76 -9.38 14.96
CA ILE A 133 -16.44 -8.79 15.26
C ILE A 133 -16.53 -7.25 15.28
N LEU A 134 -17.25 -6.67 14.33
CA LEU A 134 -17.43 -5.21 14.24
C LEU A 134 -18.24 -4.67 15.41
N ASP A 135 -19.34 -5.30 15.79
CA ASP A 135 -20.19 -4.89 16.91
C ASP A 135 -19.42 -4.88 18.24
N ASP A 136 -18.58 -5.90 18.45
CA ASP A 136 -17.69 -5.97 19.61
C ASP A 136 -16.58 -4.90 19.55
N ALA A 137 -15.98 -4.67 18.37
CA ALA A 137 -14.93 -3.68 18.19
C ALA A 137 -15.43 -2.23 18.38
N THR A 138 -16.66 -1.94 17.98
CA THR A 138 -17.22 -0.58 18.02
C THR A 138 -18.12 -0.33 19.22
N GLU A 139 -18.39 -1.35 20.04
CA GLU A 139 -19.35 -1.28 21.16
C GLU A 139 -20.72 -0.76 20.70
N GLY A 140 -21.13 -1.13 19.48
CA GLY A 140 -22.36 -0.65 18.83
C GLY A 140 -22.32 0.79 18.31
N SER A 141 -21.17 1.47 18.36
CA SER A 141 -21.00 2.80 17.75
C SER A 141 -21.16 2.72 16.23
N THR A 142 -21.73 3.77 15.65
CA THR A 142 -21.84 3.97 14.19
C THR A 142 -20.73 4.87 13.63
N ASP A 143 -19.74 5.22 14.46
CA ASP A 143 -18.60 6.04 14.03
C ASP A 143 -17.89 5.38 12.84
N PRO A 144 -17.40 6.18 11.87
CA PRO A 144 -16.67 5.63 10.76
C PRO A 144 -15.40 4.88 11.18
N ILE A 145 -15.12 3.80 10.48
CA ILE A 145 -13.98 2.91 10.70
C ILE A 145 -13.11 2.81 9.45
N PHE A 146 -11.89 2.34 9.67
CA PHE A 146 -11.02 1.77 8.65
C PHE A 146 -10.76 0.31 9.01
N VAL A 147 -10.77 -0.56 8.00
CA VAL A 147 -10.54 -1.99 8.17
C VAL A 147 -9.46 -2.48 7.22
N ARG A 148 -8.65 -3.41 7.71
CA ARG A 148 -7.62 -4.09 6.92
C ARG A 148 -7.42 -5.51 7.42
N LEU A 149 -6.72 -6.28 6.59
CA LEU A 149 -6.06 -7.50 7.05
C LEU A 149 -4.66 -7.17 7.57
N GLY A 150 -4.03 -8.10 8.27
CA GLY A 150 -2.68 -7.94 8.81
C GLY A 150 -1.66 -7.61 7.74
N ALA A 151 -1.69 -8.31 6.60
CA ALA A 151 -0.75 -8.08 5.51
C ALA A 151 -1.16 -6.92 4.58
N THR A 152 -2.45 -6.67 4.39
CA THR A 152 -2.93 -5.77 3.32
C THR A 152 -4.18 -4.98 3.69
N SER A 153 -4.26 -3.75 3.19
CA SER A 153 -5.50 -2.97 3.15
C SER A 153 -6.17 -3.07 1.79
N ALA A 154 -7.50 -2.92 1.75
CA ALA A 154 -8.30 -2.96 0.53
C ALA A 154 -8.32 -1.61 -0.22
N LYS A 155 -7.17 -0.92 -0.30
CA LYS A 155 -7.04 0.41 -0.93
C LYS A 155 -7.43 0.38 -2.42
N ASP A 156 -7.21 -0.74 -3.07
CA ASP A 156 -7.54 -1.05 -4.48
C ASP A 156 -8.99 -1.53 -4.70
N SER A 157 -9.82 -1.59 -3.66
CA SER A 157 -11.24 -1.94 -3.81
C SER A 157 -12.08 -0.79 -4.36
N PHE A 158 -12.98 -1.08 -5.30
CA PHE A 158 -13.99 -0.17 -5.87
C PHE A 158 -13.52 1.17 -6.47
N ALA A 159 -12.23 1.43 -6.60
CA ALA A 159 -11.75 2.61 -7.31
C ALA A 159 -11.75 2.37 -8.82
N ARG A 160 -12.75 2.92 -9.50
CA ARG A 160 -12.77 3.02 -10.97
C ARG A 160 -12.05 4.31 -11.39
N GLY A 161 -11.12 4.21 -12.33
CA GLY A 161 -10.65 5.36 -13.12
C GLY A 161 -9.76 6.39 -12.41
N ALA A 162 -9.32 6.15 -11.18
CA ALA A 162 -8.32 6.99 -10.51
C ALA A 162 -7.34 6.11 -9.72
N PRO A 163 -6.03 6.41 -9.73
CA PRO A 163 -5.09 5.76 -8.82
C PRO A 163 -5.63 5.92 -7.40
N THR A 164 -5.86 4.81 -6.70
CA THR A 164 -6.61 4.79 -5.45
C THR A 164 -5.93 5.69 -4.41
N THR A 165 -6.54 6.84 -4.11
CA THR A 165 -5.90 7.90 -3.32
C THR A 165 -6.14 7.73 -1.83
N LYS A 166 -7.27 7.20 -1.36
CA LYS A 166 -7.43 6.84 0.06
C LYS A 166 -8.65 5.93 0.17
N PRO A 167 -8.66 4.90 1.03
CA PRO A 167 -9.88 4.16 1.28
C PRO A 167 -10.88 5.07 1.98
N ASP A 168 -12.10 5.20 1.46
CA ASP A 168 -13.14 6.04 2.08
C ASP A 168 -13.51 5.52 3.49
N PRO A 169 -13.97 6.41 4.39
CA PRO A 169 -14.54 5.98 5.67
C PRO A 169 -15.65 4.94 5.46
N LEU A 170 -15.67 3.91 6.30
CA LEU A 170 -16.72 2.90 6.27
C LEU A 170 -17.60 3.02 7.51
N PRO A 171 -18.93 2.87 7.40
CA PRO A 171 -19.70 2.51 8.58
C PRO A 171 -19.32 1.08 9.02
N PRO A 172 -19.56 0.70 10.29
CA PRO A 172 -19.29 -0.65 10.80
C PRO A 172 -20.32 -1.68 10.28
N SER A 173 -20.29 -1.91 8.97
CA SER A 173 -21.16 -2.82 8.24
C SER A 173 -20.34 -3.96 7.63
N ALA A 174 -20.62 -5.19 8.06
CA ALA A 174 -19.94 -6.37 7.54
C ALA A 174 -20.12 -6.54 6.03
N ASP A 175 -21.30 -6.23 5.49
CA ASP A 175 -21.56 -6.30 4.06
C ASP A 175 -20.62 -5.39 3.27
N LEU A 176 -20.48 -4.12 3.68
CA LEU A 176 -19.59 -3.18 2.99
C LEU A 176 -18.11 -3.55 3.14
N VAL A 177 -17.70 -3.99 4.35
CA VAL A 177 -16.33 -4.45 4.61
C VAL A 177 -15.99 -5.65 3.73
N LEU A 178 -16.85 -6.67 3.70
CA LEU A 178 -16.65 -7.87 2.90
C LEU A 178 -16.65 -7.56 1.42
N ARG A 179 -17.55 -6.69 0.95
CA ARG A 179 -17.55 -6.25 -0.45
C ARG A 179 -16.23 -5.60 -0.84
N ARG A 180 -15.64 -4.76 0.02
CA ARG A 180 -14.31 -4.17 -0.23
C ARG A 180 -13.23 -5.24 -0.27
N PHE A 181 -13.22 -6.15 0.68
CA PHE A 181 -12.21 -7.21 0.74
C PHE A 181 -12.28 -8.14 -0.47
N LEU A 182 -13.49 -8.53 -0.89
CA LEU A 182 -13.72 -9.45 -1.99
C LEU A 182 -13.50 -8.84 -3.38
N THR A 183 -13.38 -7.50 -3.47
CA THR A 183 -13.10 -6.78 -4.73
C THR A 183 -11.71 -6.16 -4.77
N SER A 184 -10.95 -6.23 -3.68
CA SER A 184 -9.54 -5.84 -3.63
C SER A 184 -8.68 -6.99 -4.16
N GLY A 185 -7.86 -6.72 -5.18
CA GLY A 185 -6.88 -7.67 -5.70
C GLY A 185 -5.82 -8.02 -4.66
N ARG A 186 -5.41 -7.04 -3.85
CA ARG A 186 -4.48 -7.22 -2.71
C ARG A 186 -5.01 -8.23 -1.70
N VAL A 187 -6.25 -8.03 -1.25
CA VAL A 187 -6.90 -8.88 -0.26
C VAL A 187 -7.21 -10.25 -0.84
N ALA A 188 -7.77 -10.32 -2.06
CA ALA A 188 -8.02 -11.58 -2.74
C ALA A 188 -6.75 -12.42 -2.90
N GLY A 189 -5.64 -11.78 -3.33
CA GLY A 189 -4.33 -12.44 -3.45
C GLY A 189 -3.85 -13.03 -2.12
N ARG A 190 -3.95 -12.28 -1.02
CA ARG A 190 -3.58 -12.78 0.32
C ARG A 190 -4.46 -13.96 0.76
N LEU A 191 -5.77 -13.87 0.57
CA LEU A 191 -6.70 -14.92 0.97
C LEU A 191 -6.52 -16.22 0.17
N LEU A 192 -6.22 -16.12 -1.13
CA LEU A 192 -5.90 -17.27 -1.98
C LEU A 192 -4.55 -17.89 -1.58
N ALA A 193 -3.53 -17.08 -1.29
CA ALA A 193 -2.24 -17.60 -0.84
C ALA A 193 -2.34 -18.38 0.48
N LEU A 194 -3.18 -17.91 1.41
CA LEU A 194 -3.52 -18.64 2.63
C LEU A 194 -4.28 -19.94 2.35
N ALA A 195 -5.16 -19.95 1.34
CA ALA A 195 -5.95 -21.12 0.95
C ALA A 195 -5.09 -22.26 0.44
N ASP A 196 -4.16 -21.90 -0.44
CA ASP A 196 -3.33 -22.85 -1.14
C ASP A 196 -2.12 -23.27 -0.29
N GLY A 197 -2.00 -22.74 0.94
CA GLY A 197 -0.89 -23.03 1.85
C GLY A 197 0.45 -22.69 1.22
N ILE A 198 0.51 -21.62 0.41
CA ILE A 198 1.71 -21.26 -0.37
C ILE A 198 2.91 -21.03 0.55
N TRP A 199 2.65 -20.53 1.75
CA TRP A 199 3.67 -20.14 2.71
C TRP A 199 3.69 -21.10 3.90
N PRO A 200 4.75 -21.93 4.03
CA PRO A 200 5.00 -22.67 5.25
C PRO A 200 5.08 -21.71 6.44
N ASP A 201 4.51 -22.10 7.57
CA ASP A 201 4.55 -21.35 8.84
C ASP A 201 3.95 -19.93 8.78
N ASP A 202 3.00 -19.70 7.87
CA ASP A 202 2.22 -18.47 7.85
C ASP A 202 1.50 -18.25 9.21
N PRO A 203 1.61 -17.05 9.82
CA PRO A 203 1.02 -16.78 11.13
C PRO A 203 -0.52 -16.70 11.11
N GLY A 204 -1.14 -16.88 9.94
CA GLY A 204 -2.57 -16.78 9.72
C GLY A 204 -2.96 -15.37 9.33
N GLU A 205 -4.18 -14.97 9.65
CA GLU A 205 -4.59 -13.60 9.40
C GLU A 205 -5.52 -13.06 10.48
N ALA A 206 -5.58 -11.74 10.60
CA ALA A 206 -6.46 -11.03 11.51
C ALA A 206 -7.26 -9.95 10.77
N LEU A 207 -8.46 -9.67 11.27
CA LEU A 207 -9.19 -8.45 10.95
C LEU A 207 -8.76 -7.35 11.91
N ILE A 208 -8.23 -6.25 11.37
CA ILE A 208 -7.83 -5.09 12.13
C ILE A 208 -8.89 -4.01 11.91
N VAL A 209 -9.53 -3.60 12.99
CA VAL A 209 -10.56 -2.56 13.01
C VAL A 209 -9.96 -1.32 13.68
N GLN A 210 -9.94 -0.21 12.96
CA GLN A 210 -9.38 1.06 13.41
C GLN A 210 -10.45 2.14 13.34
N ARG A 211 -10.43 3.09 14.27
CA ARG A 211 -11.25 4.29 14.15
C ARG A 211 -10.78 5.08 12.94
N TRP A 212 -11.71 5.52 12.11
CA TRP A 212 -11.39 6.40 10.99
C TRP A 212 -10.72 7.68 11.49
N SER A 213 -9.62 8.06 10.85
CA SER A 213 -8.94 9.33 11.09
C SER A 213 -9.14 10.25 9.89
N PRO A 214 -9.93 11.35 10.03
CA PRO A 214 -10.07 12.33 8.96
C PRO A 214 -8.75 13.06 8.68
N ASP A 215 -7.85 13.09 9.68
CA ASP A 215 -6.58 13.80 9.58
C ASP A 215 -5.58 13.12 8.64
N ILE A 216 -5.75 11.84 8.31
CA ILE A 216 -4.88 11.17 7.33
C ILE A 216 -5.22 11.68 5.94
N GLU A 217 -4.61 12.77 5.51
CA GLU A 217 -4.77 13.29 4.15
C GLU A 217 -3.52 12.96 3.36
N LEU A 218 -3.67 12.53 2.10
CA LEU A 218 -2.55 12.15 1.24
C LEU A 218 -1.47 13.21 1.10
N GLN A 219 -1.87 14.47 1.05
CA GLN A 219 -0.92 15.58 0.96
C GLN A 219 -0.04 15.72 2.21
N ARG A 220 -0.40 15.05 3.31
CA ARG A 220 0.32 15.01 4.58
C ARG A 220 0.95 13.63 4.86
N GLU A 221 0.72 12.66 3.98
CA GLU A 221 1.30 11.32 4.08
C GLU A 221 2.70 11.29 3.47
N ILE A 222 3.63 10.75 4.24
CA ILE A 222 5.06 10.72 3.93
C ILE A 222 5.58 9.31 4.19
N ARG A 223 6.20 8.71 3.18
CA ARG A 223 6.93 7.45 3.31
C ARG A 223 8.33 7.70 3.84
N VAL A 224 8.69 6.97 4.88
CA VAL A 224 9.98 7.08 5.58
C VAL A 224 10.70 5.75 5.47
N PHE A 225 11.97 5.79 5.12
CA PHE A 225 12.82 4.60 5.03
C PHE A 225 13.67 4.52 6.30
N CYS A 226 13.53 3.41 7.02
CA CYS A 226 14.30 3.10 8.21
C CYS A 226 15.20 1.90 7.91
N CYS A 227 16.50 2.02 8.19
CA CYS A 227 17.45 0.93 8.00
C CYS A 227 18.55 1.03 9.06
N GLY A 228 18.91 -0.10 9.68
CA GLY A 228 19.88 -0.14 10.77
C GLY A 228 19.47 0.71 11.97
N GLY A 229 18.17 0.73 12.30
CA GLY A 229 17.64 1.44 13.46
C GLY A 229 17.62 2.96 13.35
N ARG A 230 17.81 3.53 12.15
CA ARG A 230 17.73 4.98 11.88
C ARG A 230 16.90 5.30 10.64
N VAL A 231 16.40 6.53 10.55
CA VAL A 231 15.83 7.09 9.32
C VAL A 231 16.98 7.38 8.33
N THR A 232 16.80 6.98 7.08
CA THR A 232 17.78 7.14 5.99
C THR A 232 17.24 8.04 4.87
N ALA A 233 15.96 7.91 4.56
CA ALA A 233 15.31 8.66 3.50
C ALA A 233 13.84 8.98 3.82
N ILE A 234 13.32 10.04 3.20
CA ILE A 234 11.95 10.51 3.35
C ILE A 234 11.41 10.90 1.97
N SER A 235 10.25 10.37 1.61
CA SER A 235 9.55 10.62 0.35
C SER A 235 8.15 11.14 0.62
N GLN A 236 7.69 12.11 -0.16
CA GLN A 236 6.26 12.32 -0.34
C GLN A 236 5.62 11.04 -0.88
N ASP A 237 4.50 10.60 -0.28
CA ASP A 237 3.81 9.35 -0.68
C ASP A 237 2.98 9.56 -1.96
N ILE A 238 2.27 10.69 -2.08
CA ILE A 238 1.56 11.07 -3.32
C ILE A 238 2.53 11.55 -4.41
N TRP A 239 3.37 10.65 -4.90
CA TRP A 239 4.50 10.94 -5.79
C TRP A 239 4.10 11.45 -7.19
N TRP A 240 2.82 11.36 -7.55
CA TRP A 240 2.29 11.84 -8.83
C TRP A 240 1.64 13.22 -8.76
N GLU A 241 1.64 13.90 -7.61
CA GLU A 241 1.01 15.21 -7.45
C GLU A 241 1.99 16.21 -6.87
N LYS A 242 1.94 17.46 -7.35
CA LYS A 242 2.64 18.57 -6.70
C LYS A 242 1.86 19.01 -5.45
N ALA A 243 2.34 18.63 -4.27
CA ALA A 243 1.71 18.96 -2.99
C ALA A 243 2.21 20.29 -2.37
N GLY A 244 2.97 21.11 -3.11
CA GLY A 244 3.45 22.41 -2.65
C GLY A 244 4.49 22.34 -1.51
N TRP A 245 5.23 21.23 -1.40
CA TRP A 245 6.17 21.01 -0.31
C TRP A 245 7.35 21.98 -0.28
N ARG A 246 7.69 22.65 -1.39
CA ARG A 246 8.71 23.70 -1.39
C ARG A 246 8.39 24.80 -0.38
N ASP A 247 7.13 25.21 -0.31
CA ASP A 247 6.69 26.29 0.57
C ASP A 247 6.32 25.78 1.97
N ARG A 248 5.88 24.51 2.07
CA ARG A 248 5.47 23.88 3.34
C ARG A 248 6.66 23.39 4.16
N TYR A 249 7.68 22.83 3.51
CA TYR A 249 8.84 22.26 4.18
C TYR A 249 9.60 23.33 4.96
N SER A 250 9.92 23.04 6.21
CA SER A 250 10.58 23.99 7.12
C SER A 250 11.37 23.27 8.21
N GLN A 251 12.10 24.04 9.03
CA GLN A 251 12.88 23.49 10.14
C GLN A 251 12.00 22.67 11.09
N GLY A 252 12.53 21.53 11.54
CA GLY A 252 11.84 20.61 12.45
C GLY A 252 11.07 19.49 11.75
N PHE A 253 10.85 19.55 10.42
CA PHE A 253 10.15 18.50 9.68
C PHE A 253 10.83 17.12 9.83
N VAL A 254 12.12 17.03 9.49
CA VAL A 254 12.89 15.79 9.62
C VAL A 254 13.03 15.38 11.08
N GLN A 255 13.17 16.35 11.99
CA GLN A 255 13.30 16.09 13.43
C GLN A 255 12.07 15.36 13.97
N ALA A 256 10.86 15.83 13.62
CA ALA A 256 9.61 15.20 14.06
C ALA A 256 9.51 13.73 13.61
N ILE A 257 9.93 13.42 12.38
CA ILE A 257 9.97 12.05 11.84
C ILE A 257 11.02 11.20 12.58
N THR A 258 12.22 11.75 12.80
CA THR A 258 13.27 11.01 13.52
C THR A 258 12.92 10.78 14.98
N ASP A 259 12.23 11.71 15.62
CA ASP A 259 11.80 11.61 17.02
C ASP A 259 10.73 10.53 17.20
N VAL A 260 9.73 10.47 16.30
CA VAL A 260 8.71 9.43 16.36
C VAL A 260 9.32 8.05 16.10
N TRP A 261 10.24 7.92 15.14
CA TRP A 261 10.95 6.66 14.90
C TRP A 261 11.84 6.25 16.08
N ALA A 262 12.62 7.18 16.64
CA ALA A 262 13.49 6.92 17.79
C ALA A 262 12.70 6.43 19.01
N SER A 263 11.46 6.89 19.16
CA SER A 263 10.55 6.46 20.23
C SER A 263 9.87 5.12 19.92
N ALA A 264 9.51 4.87 18.66
CA ALA A 264 8.75 3.67 18.27
C ALA A 264 9.62 2.43 18.01
N LYS A 265 10.88 2.60 17.58
CA LYS A 265 11.73 1.49 17.09
C LYS A 265 12.00 0.39 18.12
N GLU A 266 11.99 0.73 19.41
CA GLU A 266 12.20 -0.23 20.51
C GLU A 266 10.94 -1.10 20.76
N HIS A 267 9.83 -0.80 20.08
CA HIS A 267 8.55 -1.50 20.21
C HIS A 267 8.20 -2.34 18.98
N VAL A 268 9.09 -2.45 17.99
CA VAL A 268 8.89 -3.25 16.78
C VAL A 268 9.96 -4.34 16.65
N PRO A 269 9.67 -5.50 16.02
CA PRO A 269 10.60 -6.62 15.93
C PRO A 269 11.61 -6.48 14.77
N PHE A 270 11.76 -5.30 14.18
CA PHE A 270 12.60 -5.07 13.00
C PHE A 270 13.36 -3.75 13.10
N ASP A 271 14.55 -3.72 12.51
CA ASP A 271 15.43 -2.54 12.43
C ASP A 271 15.47 -1.90 11.03
N ALA A 272 14.82 -2.55 10.06
CA ALA A 272 14.61 -2.08 8.71
C ALA A 272 13.13 -2.18 8.31
N CYS A 273 12.55 -1.09 7.84
CA CYS A 273 11.17 -1.01 7.36
C CYS A 273 10.99 0.22 6.47
N THR A 274 9.90 0.27 5.71
CA THR A 274 9.32 1.57 5.39
C THR A 274 8.22 1.89 6.40
N MET A 275 8.04 3.16 6.69
CA MET A 275 7.08 3.67 7.66
C MET A 275 6.31 4.79 7.00
N ASP A 276 5.01 4.63 6.86
CA ASP A 276 4.15 5.69 6.36
C ASP A 276 3.74 6.57 7.55
N THR A 277 3.85 7.88 7.40
CA THR A 277 3.68 8.85 8.49
C THR A 277 2.72 9.97 8.11
N LEU A 278 1.88 10.36 9.07
CA LEU A 278 1.06 11.56 8.99
C LEU A 278 1.85 12.74 9.57
N MET A 279 2.10 13.75 8.73
CA MET A 279 2.75 14.99 9.13
C MET A 279 1.74 16.09 9.47
N THR A 280 1.83 16.64 10.68
CA THR A 280 1.03 17.79 11.10
C THR A 280 1.90 19.04 11.09
N PRO A 281 1.52 20.09 10.32
CA PRO A 281 2.31 21.31 10.20
C PRO A 281 2.32 22.13 11.51
N PRO A 282 3.31 23.02 11.68
CA PRO A 282 3.37 23.93 12.82
C PRO A 282 2.13 24.81 12.88
N SER A 283 1.54 24.94 14.07
CA SER A 283 0.38 25.81 14.30
C SER A 283 0.33 26.27 15.75
N GLY A 284 -0.01 27.56 15.97
CA GLY A 284 -0.16 28.12 17.31
C GLY A 284 1.10 27.99 18.19
N GLY A 285 2.29 28.15 17.60
CA GLY A 285 3.58 28.00 18.29
C GLY A 285 4.03 26.55 18.53
N ARG A 286 3.25 25.55 18.11
CA ARG A 286 3.67 24.15 18.13
C ARG A 286 4.56 23.83 16.93
N PRO A 287 5.64 23.04 17.09
CA PRO A 287 6.48 22.62 15.98
C PRO A 287 5.76 21.57 15.13
N TRP A 288 6.44 21.09 14.08
CA TRP A 288 6.04 19.88 13.36
C TRP A 288 5.80 18.71 14.32
N SER A 289 4.84 17.86 13.98
CA SER A 289 4.68 16.56 14.62
C SER A 289 4.40 15.48 13.59
N ALA A 290 4.81 14.26 13.91
CA ALA A 290 4.64 13.08 13.08
C ALA A 290 3.91 12.00 13.87
N LYS A 291 3.07 11.23 13.18
CA LYS A 291 2.41 10.02 13.70
C LYS A 291 2.52 8.88 12.68
N ILE A 292 2.60 7.65 13.17
CA ILE A 292 2.81 6.46 12.34
C ILE A 292 1.45 5.97 11.80
N ILE A 293 1.35 5.78 10.49
CA ILE A 293 0.17 5.21 9.85
C ILE A 293 0.32 3.68 9.76
N GLU A 294 1.41 3.22 9.14
CA GLU A 294 1.73 1.80 8.97
C GLU A 294 3.23 1.55 8.82
N PHE A 295 3.64 0.29 9.01
CA PHE A 295 4.97 -0.22 8.66
C PHE A 295 4.85 -1.22 7.52
N ASN A 296 5.77 -1.15 6.56
CA ASN A 296 5.89 -2.13 5.48
C ASN A 296 7.32 -2.67 5.37
N GLY A 297 7.48 -3.68 4.52
CA GLY A 297 8.76 -4.33 4.26
C GLY A 297 9.84 -3.40 3.70
N PHE A 298 11.11 -3.70 4.00
CA PHE A 298 12.24 -2.95 3.46
C PHE A 298 12.93 -3.72 2.33
N GLY A 299 12.84 -3.20 1.10
CA GLY A 299 13.62 -3.67 -0.05
C GLY A 299 12.78 -3.97 -1.28
N ALA A 300 13.43 -3.94 -2.45
CA ALA A 300 12.78 -4.14 -3.75
C ALA A 300 12.06 -5.49 -3.89
N HIS A 301 12.54 -6.51 -3.18
CA HIS A 301 11.99 -7.85 -3.27
C HIS A 301 10.72 -8.04 -2.44
N LEU A 302 10.41 -7.11 -1.53
CA LEU A 302 9.22 -7.10 -0.70
C LEU A 302 8.14 -6.21 -1.32
N ASN A 303 6.89 -6.35 -0.87
CA ASN A 303 5.75 -5.65 -1.47
C ASN A 303 5.63 -4.21 -0.98
N THR A 304 6.60 -3.37 -1.31
CA THR A 304 6.64 -1.99 -0.84
C THR A 304 7.18 -1.06 -1.93
N GLY A 305 6.34 -0.09 -2.31
CA GLY A 305 6.73 0.97 -3.23
C GLY A 305 7.83 1.86 -2.65
N SER A 306 8.68 2.38 -3.52
CA SER A 306 9.76 3.30 -3.13
C SER A 306 9.45 4.79 -3.38
N ASP A 307 8.25 5.10 -3.89
CA ASP A 307 7.78 6.44 -4.24
C ASP A 307 8.81 7.24 -5.05
N LEU A 308 9.31 8.36 -4.51
CA LEU A 308 10.29 9.24 -5.16
C LEU A 308 11.73 8.68 -5.15
N PHE A 309 11.94 7.48 -4.59
CA PHE A 309 13.19 6.76 -4.65
C PHE A 309 13.11 5.56 -5.60
N HIS A 310 14.26 5.04 -5.96
CA HIS A 310 14.40 3.80 -6.71
C HIS A 310 15.27 2.83 -5.90
N TRP A 311 14.74 1.65 -5.56
CA TRP A 311 15.39 0.67 -4.68
C TRP A 311 16.83 0.31 -5.10
N VAL A 312 17.07 0.20 -6.42
CA VAL A 312 18.41 -0.06 -6.98
C VAL A 312 19.29 1.20 -7.06
N ARG A 313 18.83 2.26 -7.74
CA ARG A 313 19.66 3.45 -8.02
C ARG A 313 19.98 4.25 -6.76
N ASP A 314 19.06 4.24 -5.80
CA ASP A 314 19.20 4.95 -4.53
C ASP A 314 19.57 4.01 -3.37
N ALA A 315 20.03 2.79 -3.64
CA ALA A 315 20.32 1.79 -2.61
C ALA A 315 21.25 2.33 -1.50
N ASP A 316 22.26 3.12 -1.87
CA ASP A 316 23.20 3.69 -0.91
C ASP A 316 22.56 4.75 0.00
N VAL A 317 21.57 5.49 -0.51
CA VAL A 317 20.76 6.40 0.29
C VAL A 317 19.83 5.61 1.21
N LEU A 318 19.06 4.68 0.66
CA LEU A 318 18.05 3.91 1.40
C LEU A 318 18.67 3.03 2.50
N GLN A 319 19.80 2.39 2.22
CA GLN A 319 20.55 1.56 3.18
C GLN A 319 21.42 2.38 4.13
N GLY A 320 21.41 3.71 4.01
CA GLY A 320 22.13 4.58 4.93
C GLY A 320 23.65 4.55 4.79
N LYS A 321 24.18 4.24 3.61
CA LYS A 321 25.61 4.43 3.29
C LYS A 321 25.92 5.91 3.01
N THR A 322 24.94 6.65 2.52
CA THR A 322 25.00 8.12 2.46
C THR A 322 24.79 8.72 3.86
N PRO A 323 25.68 9.63 4.32
CA PRO A 323 25.51 10.30 5.61
C PRO A 323 24.25 11.18 5.66
N GLY A 324 23.53 11.12 6.78
CA GLY A 324 22.35 11.96 7.02
C GLY A 324 21.02 11.36 6.56
N VAL A 325 20.07 12.23 6.25
CA VAL A 325 18.72 11.92 5.74
C VAL A 325 18.51 12.63 4.41
N THR A 326 18.11 11.89 3.38
CA THR A 326 17.69 12.47 2.09
C THR A 326 16.18 12.60 2.02
N VAL A 327 15.68 13.79 1.67
CA VAL A 327 14.26 14.11 1.55
C VAL A 327 13.95 14.41 0.09
N ARG A 328 12.90 13.78 -0.48
CA ARG A 328 12.42 14.06 -1.83
C ARG A 328 10.97 14.52 -1.82
N PHE A 329 10.69 15.53 -2.63
CA PHE A 329 9.35 16.06 -2.92
C PHE A 329 9.14 16.22 -4.43
N VAL A 330 7.89 16.17 -4.89
CA VAL A 330 7.54 16.46 -6.29
C VAL A 330 7.52 17.97 -6.50
N ASP A 331 8.23 18.48 -7.51
CA ASP A 331 8.13 19.88 -7.93
C ASP A 331 8.71 20.16 -9.34
N ASP A 332 7.94 20.90 -10.14
CA ASP A 332 8.24 21.24 -11.55
C ASP A 332 8.75 22.67 -11.76
N TRP A 333 9.29 23.31 -10.72
CA TRP A 333 9.66 24.73 -10.78
C TRP A 333 10.55 25.11 -11.97
N GLU A 334 11.49 24.25 -12.38
CA GLU A 334 12.41 24.56 -13.47
C GLU A 334 11.70 24.66 -14.85
N ASN A 335 10.62 23.90 -15.06
CA ASN A 335 9.83 23.97 -16.29
C ASN A 335 9.04 25.28 -16.42
N SER A 336 8.79 25.97 -15.31
CA SER A 336 8.09 27.26 -15.32
C SER A 336 8.97 28.43 -15.74
N LEU A 337 10.29 28.31 -15.60
CA LEU A 337 11.24 29.36 -16.02
C LEU A 337 11.52 29.31 -17.53
N SER A 338 11.41 28.15 -18.18
CA SER A 338 11.61 28.03 -19.63
C SER A 338 10.42 28.49 -20.48
N MET A 339 9.24 28.69 -19.89
CA MET A 339 8.04 29.16 -20.61
C MET A 339 7.86 30.69 -20.63
N GLN A 340 8.69 31.46 -19.93
CA GLN A 340 8.59 32.93 -19.92
C GLN A 340 9.30 33.65 -21.07
N ASP A 341 9.98 32.94 -21.98
CA ASP A 341 10.74 33.56 -23.10
C ASP A 341 10.13 33.32 -24.51
N THR A 342 8.91 32.79 -24.60
CA THR A 342 8.21 32.66 -25.89
C THR A 342 6.76 33.14 -25.81
N ASP A 343 6.55 34.42 -25.55
CA ASP A 343 5.31 35.11 -25.90
C ASP A 343 5.18 35.18 -27.42
N THR A 344 4.69 34.10 -28.03
CA THR A 344 4.02 34.16 -29.33
C THR A 344 2.56 33.82 -29.10
N VAL A 345 1.74 34.86 -28.95
CA VAL A 345 0.28 34.77 -28.82
C VAL A 345 -0.28 34.09 -30.07
N VAL A 346 -0.69 32.83 -29.95
CA VAL A 346 -1.61 32.18 -30.89
C VAL A 346 -2.91 31.92 -30.15
N ALA A 347 -3.99 32.51 -30.65
CA ALA A 347 -5.32 32.38 -30.08
C ALA A 347 -5.78 30.91 -30.10
N SER A 348 -6.09 30.35 -28.92
CA SER A 348 -6.74 29.05 -28.81
C SER A 348 -8.26 29.23 -28.87
N SER A 349 -8.87 28.63 -29.90
CA SER A 349 -10.32 28.44 -30.02
C SER A 349 -10.86 27.52 -28.92
N SER A 350 -12.03 27.87 -28.42
CA SER A 350 -12.87 27.11 -27.48
C SER A 350 -13.07 25.66 -27.90
N SER A 351 -12.71 24.71 -27.04
CA SER A 351 -13.07 23.29 -27.18
C SER A 351 -14.39 23.00 -26.48
N GLU A 352 -15.32 22.46 -27.25
CA GLU A 352 -16.63 21.96 -26.86
C GLU A 352 -16.55 20.84 -25.83
N ALA A 353 -17.52 20.80 -24.92
CA ALA A 353 -17.69 19.72 -23.96
C ALA A 353 -18.08 18.43 -24.71
N GLN A 354 -17.19 17.44 -24.70
CA GLN A 354 -17.49 16.10 -25.18
C GLN A 354 -18.42 15.39 -24.19
N THR A 355 -19.56 14.95 -24.70
CA THR A 355 -20.47 14.01 -24.05
C THR A 355 -19.80 12.64 -23.98
N LEU A 356 -19.68 12.09 -22.76
CA LEU A 356 -19.23 10.73 -22.51
C LEU A 356 -20.32 9.74 -22.93
N ASP A 357 -20.12 9.08 -24.07
CA ASP A 357 -20.94 7.96 -24.54
C ASP A 357 -20.56 6.64 -23.81
N ASP A 358 -21.59 5.97 -23.28
CA ASP A 358 -21.95 4.54 -23.30
C ASP A 358 -20.88 3.44 -23.57
N GLU A 359 -19.67 3.52 -23.04
CA GLU A 359 -18.80 2.33 -22.94
C GLU A 359 -19.23 1.39 -21.80
N GLU A 360 -19.30 0.08 -22.10
CA GLU A 360 -19.53 -0.96 -21.10
C GLU A 360 -18.52 -0.80 -19.95
N PRO A 361 -18.97 -0.65 -18.70
CA PRO A 361 -18.09 -0.24 -17.62
C PRO A 361 -17.07 -1.35 -17.31
N ASP A 362 -15.80 -0.96 -17.16
CA ASP A 362 -14.60 -1.81 -17.07
C ASP A 362 -14.70 -2.99 -16.08
N TRP A 363 -15.46 -2.85 -14.98
CA TRP A 363 -15.72 -3.95 -14.05
C TRP A 363 -16.48 -5.11 -14.70
N LEU A 364 -17.37 -4.84 -15.67
CA LEU A 364 -18.12 -5.83 -16.42
C LEU A 364 -17.21 -6.54 -17.44
N VAL A 365 -16.18 -5.85 -17.94
CA VAL A 365 -15.13 -6.44 -18.81
C VAL A 365 -14.20 -7.33 -17.99
N LEU A 366 -13.73 -6.86 -16.83
CA LEU A 366 -12.92 -7.64 -15.90
C LEU A 366 -13.70 -8.84 -15.35
N GLU A 367 -14.97 -8.66 -14.98
CA GLU A 367 -15.86 -9.76 -14.56
C GLU A 367 -16.05 -10.77 -15.70
N LYS A 368 -16.33 -10.33 -16.93
CA LYS A 368 -16.41 -11.24 -18.10
C LYS A 368 -15.07 -11.94 -18.37
N GLN A 369 -13.93 -11.29 -18.15
CA GLN A 369 -12.61 -11.89 -18.30
C GLN A 369 -12.30 -12.90 -17.19
N LEU A 370 -12.63 -12.60 -15.94
CA LEU A 370 -12.48 -13.50 -14.80
C LEU A 370 -13.45 -14.69 -14.93
N GLN A 371 -14.71 -14.46 -15.29
CA GLN A 371 -15.69 -15.50 -15.59
C GLN A 371 -15.23 -16.37 -16.78
N ALA A 372 -14.77 -15.79 -17.89
CA ALA A 372 -14.25 -16.56 -19.02
C ALA A 372 -12.98 -17.37 -18.65
N LYS A 373 -12.20 -16.88 -17.69
CA LYS A 373 -10.95 -17.50 -17.22
C LYS A 373 -11.15 -18.57 -16.15
N TYR A 374 -12.22 -18.47 -15.35
CA TYR A 374 -12.46 -19.34 -14.19
C TYR A 374 -13.75 -20.19 -14.27
N ALA A 375 -14.66 -19.97 -15.24
CA ALA A 375 -15.91 -20.74 -15.37
C ALA A 375 -15.77 -22.12 -16.04
N ASP A 376 -14.57 -22.53 -16.47
CA ASP A 376 -14.37 -23.82 -17.13
C ASP A 376 -14.16 -24.96 -16.11
N LYS A 377 -15.28 -25.58 -15.69
CA LYS A 377 -15.34 -26.66 -14.69
C LYS A 377 -14.60 -27.96 -15.08
N GLY A 378 -14.02 -28.06 -16.28
CA GLY A 378 -13.36 -29.27 -16.77
C GLY A 378 -11.84 -29.37 -16.57
N LYS A 379 -11.22 -28.46 -15.81
CA LYS A 379 -9.78 -28.19 -15.98
C LYS A 379 -9.02 -27.94 -14.67
N ASP A 380 -9.00 -28.88 -13.74
CA ASP A 380 -7.98 -28.82 -12.67
C ASP A 380 -6.56 -29.04 -13.22
N SER A 381 -6.39 -29.93 -14.20
CA SER A 381 -5.09 -30.18 -14.85
C SER A 381 -4.67 -29.04 -15.80
N LYS A 382 -5.62 -28.38 -16.45
CA LYS A 382 -5.33 -27.17 -17.25
C LYS A 382 -5.23 -25.90 -16.41
N ARG A 383 -5.84 -25.84 -15.22
CA ARG A 383 -5.59 -24.80 -14.21
C ARG A 383 -4.15 -24.87 -13.72
N ILE A 384 -3.63 -26.06 -13.40
CA ILE A 384 -2.20 -26.27 -13.08
C ILE A 384 -1.30 -25.92 -14.29
N GLU A 385 -1.67 -26.33 -15.51
CA GLU A 385 -0.93 -25.96 -16.73
C GLU A 385 -1.00 -24.46 -17.07
N MET A 386 -2.09 -23.77 -16.71
CA MET A 386 -2.30 -22.34 -16.91
C MET A 386 -1.74 -21.48 -15.78
N GLU A 387 -1.72 -21.94 -14.54
CA GLU A 387 -0.94 -21.34 -13.44
C GLU A 387 0.55 -21.38 -13.82
N ALA A 388 1.01 -22.48 -14.44
CA ALA A 388 2.35 -22.61 -15.01
C ALA A 388 2.57 -21.75 -16.28
N LYS A 389 1.57 -21.58 -17.17
CA LYS A 389 1.68 -20.80 -18.42
C LYS A 389 1.41 -19.31 -18.30
N ALA A 390 0.52 -18.89 -17.40
CA ALA A 390 0.06 -17.51 -17.31
C ALA A 390 1.03 -16.63 -16.52
N LYS A 391 2.02 -17.22 -15.80
CA LYS A 391 2.90 -16.48 -14.88
C LYS A 391 2.11 -15.49 -14.00
N LEU A 392 0.84 -15.81 -13.71
CA LEU A 392 0.01 -14.97 -12.88
C LEU A 392 0.59 -15.07 -11.49
N PRO A 393 1.02 -13.96 -10.91
CA PRO A 393 1.83 -13.98 -9.71
C PRO A 393 0.93 -14.09 -8.49
N LEU A 394 0.12 -15.16 -8.40
CA LEU A 394 -0.59 -15.54 -7.17
C LEU A 394 0.41 -15.69 -5.99
N ARG A 395 1.69 -15.92 -6.31
CA ARG A 395 2.85 -16.03 -5.41
C ARG A 395 3.54 -14.68 -5.08
N GLY A 396 2.75 -13.62 -4.83
CA GLY A 396 3.28 -12.45 -4.12
C GLY A 396 3.48 -11.13 -4.87
N ARG A 397 3.02 -10.93 -6.11
CA ARG A 397 3.11 -9.59 -6.76
C ARG A 397 1.94 -8.64 -6.45
N TRP A 398 0.92 -9.09 -5.75
CA TRP A 398 -0.32 -8.31 -5.64
C TRP A 398 -0.33 -7.28 -4.51
N CYS A 399 0.54 -7.35 -3.49
CA CYS A 399 0.33 -6.50 -2.31
C CYS A 399 0.78 -5.03 -2.47
N SER A 400 1.46 -4.66 -3.57
CA SER A 400 1.85 -3.25 -3.79
C SER A 400 1.49 -2.66 -5.15
N ALA A 401 1.02 -3.45 -6.12
CA ALA A 401 0.68 -2.90 -7.42
C ALA A 401 -0.68 -2.20 -7.38
N TYR A 402 -0.74 -1.10 -8.14
CA TYR A 402 -1.95 -0.43 -8.57
C TYR A 402 -2.82 -1.37 -9.42
#